data_AF-A0A318EJF7-F1
#
_entry.id   AF-A0A318EJF7-F1
#
_cell.length_a   1.000
_cell.length_b   1.000
_cell.length_c   1.000
_cell.angle_alpha   90.00
_cell.angle_beta   90.00
_cell.angle_gamma   90.00
#
_symmetry.space_group_name_H-M   'P 1'
#
loop_
_entity.id
_entity.type
_entity.pdbx_description
1 polymer ?
#
loop_
_entity_poly.entity_id
_entity_poly.type
_entity_poly.pdbx_seq_one_letter_code
_entity_poly.pdbx_strand_id
1 'polypeptide(L)'
;MVNHLKSEFLKQKHRFNLKLLWISPLIAVALVIVLMGGRFFMEGAFNWWYTMILPGTLSMIVSFTVSAEKKHNHHGLFSVSINKKKLWISQLVINTILLLITNLIFFIVLSIVGITLGLSIPFLSSFIASFVLFLTFAWQIPLFMFISEKIGSFFSIMISLFCNMGFGIFFAATRLWCVPFAIPSRLMCPIIKVLPNGIPLEEGNHLGDTTVIFIGIMITVQLYFIFSLITTLWFHHREVK
;
A
#
# COMPACT_ATOMS: atom_id res chain seq x y z
N MET A 1 19.32 -6.85 -14.80
CA MET A 1 18.23 -6.52 -13.87
C MET A 1 17.93 -7.69 -12.93
N VAL A 2 17.73 -8.91 -13.45
CA VAL A 2 17.43 -10.12 -12.67
C VAL A 2 18.35 -10.35 -11.45
N ASN A 3 19.67 -10.23 -11.60
CA ASN A 3 20.60 -10.41 -10.48
C ASN A 3 20.43 -9.37 -9.37
N HIS A 4 20.10 -8.12 -9.72
CA HIS A 4 19.82 -7.08 -8.72
C HIS A 4 18.51 -7.39 -7.98
N LEU A 5 17.47 -7.84 -8.69
CA LEU A 5 16.21 -8.27 -8.06
C LEU A 5 16.41 -9.46 -7.13
N LYS A 6 17.19 -10.47 -7.54
CA LYS A 6 17.52 -11.61 -6.67
C LYS A 6 18.29 -11.18 -5.43
N SER A 7 19.27 -10.28 -5.59
CA SER A 7 20.02 -9.73 -4.46
C SER A 7 19.11 -8.96 -3.50
N GLU A 8 18.25 -8.09 -4.01
CA GLU A 8 17.29 -7.35 -3.18
C GLU A 8 16.29 -8.27 -2.48
N PHE A 9 15.81 -9.32 -3.16
CA PHE A 9 14.95 -10.31 -2.54
C PHE A 9 15.65 -11.06 -1.39
N LEU A 10 16.91 -11.48 -1.59
CA LEU A 10 17.70 -12.14 -0.55
C LEU A 10 17.93 -11.22 0.66
N LYS A 11 18.14 -9.91 0.42
CA LYS A 11 18.24 -8.92 1.50
C LYS A 11 16.94 -8.85 2.32
N GLN A 12 15.78 -9.00 1.71
CA GLN A 12 14.49 -8.96 2.41
C GLN A 12 14.17 -10.25 3.18
N LYS A 13 14.73 -11.40 2.77
CA LYS A 13 14.42 -12.74 3.32
C LYS A 13 14.47 -12.84 4.85
N HIS A 14 15.37 -12.10 5.49
CA HIS A 14 15.58 -12.13 6.93
C HIS A 14 15.11 -10.87 7.65
N ARG A 15 14.41 -9.96 6.95
CA ARG A 15 13.95 -8.69 7.54
C ARG A 15 12.55 -8.84 8.12
N PHE A 16 12.27 -7.96 9.09
CA PHE A 16 10.95 -7.78 9.68
C PHE A 16 9.86 -7.47 8.63
N ASN A 17 10.23 -6.93 7.47
CA ASN A 17 9.34 -6.70 6.32
C ASN A 17 8.53 -7.94 5.91
N LEU A 18 9.14 -9.13 5.88
CA LEU A 18 8.40 -10.34 5.53
C LEU A 18 7.45 -10.81 6.64
N LYS A 19 7.76 -10.48 7.90
CA LYS A 19 6.84 -10.74 9.02
C LYS A 19 5.62 -9.81 8.96
N LEU A 20 5.83 -8.53 8.58
CA LEU A 20 4.75 -7.55 8.40
C LEU A 20 3.72 -8.00 7.35
N LEU A 21 4.11 -8.77 6.33
CA LEU A 21 3.20 -9.30 5.32
C LEU A 21 2.08 -10.16 5.90
N TRP A 22 2.35 -10.82 7.04
CA TRP A 22 1.40 -11.70 7.72
C TRP A 22 0.79 -11.02 8.96
N ILE A 23 1.62 -10.36 9.75
CA ILE A 23 1.19 -9.69 10.98
C ILE A 23 0.11 -8.65 10.68
N SER A 24 0.30 -7.83 9.65
CA SER A 24 -0.61 -6.70 9.39
C SER A 24 -1.99 -7.17 8.94
N PRO A 25 -2.13 -8.10 7.98
CA PRO A 25 -3.41 -8.72 7.66
C PRO A 25 -4.10 -9.39 8.86
N LEU A 26 -3.34 -10.12 9.68
CA LEU A 26 -3.90 -10.77 10.87
C LEU A 26 -4.42 -9.76 11.89
N ILE A 27 -3.69 -8.66 12.12
CA ILE A 27 -4.14 -7.57 12.99
C ILE A 27 -5.42 -6.95 12.44
N ALA A 28 -5.50 -6.68 11.14
CA ALA A 28 -6.70 -6.08 10.53
C ALA A 28 -7.94 -6.96 10.73
N VAL A 29 -7.82 -8.27 10.49
CA VAL A 29 -8.93 -9.21 10.66
C VAL A 29 -9.28 -9.38 12.15
N ALA A 30 -8.29 -9.53 13.03
CA ALA A 30 -8.52 -9.67 14.47
C ALA A 30 -9.23 -8.44 15.06
N LEU A 31 -8.82 -7.24 14.64
CA LEU A 31 -9.43 -5.98 15.07
C LEU A 31 -10.93 -5.95 14.77
N VAL A 32 -11.35 -6.46 13.61
CA VAL A 32 -12.74 -6.46 13.19
C VAL A 32 -13.55 -7.56 13.87
N ILE A 33 -12.96 -8.72 14.16
CA ILE A 33 -13.60 -9.74 15.00
C ILE A 33 -13.98 -9.13 16.36
N VAL A 34 -13.07 -8.34 16.95
CA VAL A 34 -13.29 -7.73 18.26
C VAL A 34 -14.30 -6.58 18.21
N LEU A 35 -14.25 -5.73 17.16
CA LEU A 35 -15.00 -4.47 17.15
C LEU A 35 -16.32 -4.49 16.36
N MET A 36 -16.45 -5.34 15.33
CA MET A 36 -17.52 -5.21 14.32
C MET A 36 -18.10 -6.55 13.84
N GLY A 37 -17.81 -7.67 14.52
CA GLY A 37 -18.13 -9.03 14.07
C GLY A 37 -19.57 -9.26 13.58
N GLY A 38 -19.77 -10.34 12.81
CA GLY A 38 -21.05 -10.67 12.19
C GLY A 38 -21.20 -10.04 10.81
N ARG A 39 -22.35 -9.38 10.53
CA ARG A 39 -22.70 -8.88 9.18
C ARG A 39 -21.74 -7.83 8.60
N PHE A 40 -21.05 -7.07 9.45
CA PHE A 40 -20.13 -6.00 9.02
C PHE A 40 -18.67 -6.45 8.94
N PHE A 41 -18.40 -7.76 9.09
CA PHE A 41 -17.04 -8.30 9.14
C PHE A 41 -16.21 -7.95 7.88
N MET A 42 -16.76 -8.17 6.69
CA MET A 42 -16.01 -7.89 5.46
C MET A 42 -15.80 -6.39 5.25
N GLU A 43 -16.88 -5.63 5.39
CA GLU A 43 -16.92 -4.18 5.22
C GLU A 43 -15.94 -3.47 6.16
N GLY A 44 -15.99 -3.83 7.45
CA GLY A 44 -15.07 -3.35 8.47
C GLY A 44 -13.63 -3.77 8.18
N ALA A 45 -13.39 -5.02 7.75
CA ALA A 45 -12.03 -5.50 7.49
C ALA A 45 -11.36 -4.70 6.37
N PHE A 46 -12.06 -4.48 5.26
CA PHE A 46 -11.53 -3.64 4.20
C PHE A 46 -11.37 -2.19 4.66
N ASN A 47 -12.36 -1.61 5.35
CA ASN A 47 -12.26 -0.23 5.85
C ASN A 47 -11.02 -0.01 6.72
N TRP A 48 -10.80 -0.83 7.74
CA TRP A 48 -9.60 -0.76 8.59
C TRP A 48 -8.31 -1.04 7.82
N TRP A 49 -8.37 -1.97 6.86
CA TRP A 49 -7.23 -2.29 6.00
C TRP A 49 -6.79 -1.08 5.21
N TYR A 50 -7.64 -0.49 4.36
CA TYR A 50 -7.21 0.59 3.47
C TYR A 50 -7.01 1.94 4.18
N THR A 51 -7.74 2.22 5.26
CA THR A 51 -7.64 3.52 5.94
C THR A 51 -6.37 3.65 6.79
N MET A 52 -5.93 2.57 7.44
CA MET A 52 -4.89 2.65 8.47
C MET A 52 -3.82 1.56 8.32
N ILE A 53 -4.21 0.28 8.29
CA ILE A 53 -3.25 -0.81 8.41
C ILE A 53 -2.37 -0.93 7.16
N LEU A 54 -2.94 -0.87 5.96
CA LEU A 54 -2.21 -0.93 4.70
C LEU A 54 -1.26 0.28 4.50
N PRO A 55 -1.69 1.55 4.69
CA PRO A 55 -0.77 2.69 4.65
C PRO A 55 0.41 2.57 5.64
N GLY A 56 0.14 2.10 6.86
CA GLY A 56 1.17 1.85 7.87
C GLY A 56 2.13 0.73 7.44
N THR A 57 1.60 -0.39 6.99
CA THR A 57 2.37 -1.55 6.51
C THR A 57 3.27 -1.17 5.34
N LEU A 58 2.71 -0.48 4.34
CA LEU A 58 3.43 -0.05 3.15
C LEU A 58 4.58 0.89 3.51
N SER A 59 4.29 1.94 4.29
CA SER A 59 5.30 2.92 4.68
C SER A 59 6.40 2.32 5.55
N MET A 60 6.08 1.35 6.42
CA MET A 60 7.07 0.59 7.19
C MET A 60 7.95 -0.27 6.29
N ILE A 61 7.37 -1.08 5.39
CA ILE A 61 8.14 -1.93 4.45
C ILE A 61 9.12 -1.07 3.65
N VAL A 62 8.61 0.01 3.05
CA VAL A 62 9.39 0.96 2.25
C VAL A 62 10.50 1.59 3.08
N SER A 63 10.17 2.10 4.26
CA SER A 63 11.11 2.83 5.11
C SER A 63 12.21 1.90 5.68
N PHE A 64 11.87 0.67 6.04
CA PHE A 64 12.86 -0.31 6.50
C PHE A 64 13.78 -0.79 5.38
N THR A 65 13.27 -0.92 4.16
CA THR A 65 14.12 -1.16 2.98
C THR A 65 15.15 -0.04 2.81
N VAL A 66 14.71 1.21 2.89
CA VAL A 66 15.59 2.38 2.74
C VAL A 66 16.59 2.50 3.91
N SER A 67 16.14 2.39 5.15
CA SER A 67 17.01 2.47 6.34
C SER A 67 18.10 1.41 6.35
N ALA A 68 17.80 0.20 5.88
CA ALA A 68 18.78 -0.86 5.83
C ALA A 68 19.96 -0.52 4.91
N GLU A 69 19.69 0.07 3.75
CA GLU A 69 20.74 0.46 2.79
C GLU A 69 21.56 1.64 3.31
N LYS A 70 20.89 2.62 3.93
CA LYS A 70 21.58 3.73 4.63
C LYS A 70 22.53 3.26 5.72
N LYS A 71 22.13 2.29 6.55
CA LYS A 71 22.94 1.78 7.66
C LYS A 71 24.28 1.19 7.20
N HIS A 72 24.36 0.69 5.97
CA HIS A 72 25.58 0.18 5.38
C HIS A 72 26.33 1.24 4.53
N ASN A 73 26.01 2.53 4.73
CA ASN A 73 26.56 3.71 4.05
C ASN A 73 26.57 3.64 2.51
N HIS A 74 25.84 2.69 1.91
CA HIS A 74 26.01 2.34 0.50
C HIS A 74 27.49 2.07 0.08
N HIS A 75 28.45 1.97 1.01
CA HIS A 75 29.89 2.08 0.74
C HIS A 75 30.47 0.89 -0.05
N GLY A 76 29.91 -0.31 0.09
CA GLY A 76 30.26 -1.45 -0.78
C GLY A 76 29.54 -1.44 -2.13
N LEU A 77 28.43 -0.71 -2.25
CA LEU A 77 27.56 -0.70 -3.43
C LEU A 77 27.85 0.45 -4.39
N PHE A 78 28.36 1.58 -3.91
CA PHE A 78 28.79 2.68 -4.76
C PHE A 78 30.26 2.61 -5.18
N SER A 79 31.11 1.89 -4.44
CA SER A 79 32.53 1.67 -4.77
C SER A 79 32.73 0.59 -5.84
N VAL A 80 31.93 -0.48 -5.80
CA VAL A 80 31.76 -1.40 -6.92
C VAL A 80 30.83 -0.72 -7.92
N SER A 81 31.17 -0.69 -9.20
CA SER A 81 30.56 0.06 -10.32
C SER A 81 29.07 -0.26 -10.61
N ILE A 82 28.21 -0.19 -9.60
CA ILE A 82 26.80 -0.55 -9.68
C ILE A 82 26.01 0.63 -10.19
N ASN A 83 25.25 0.39 -11.25
CA ASN A 83 24.34 1.36 -11.81
C ASN A 83 23.28 1.74 -10.75
N LYS A 84 23.41 2.94 -10.16
CA LYS A 84 22.54 3.47 -9.09
C LYS A 84 21.05 3.41 -9.46
N LYS A 85 20.71 3.63 -10.75
CA LYS A 85 19.34 3.50 -11.25
C LYS A 85 18.81 2.08 -11.07
N LYS A 86 19.61 1.07 -11.43
CA LYS A 86 19.21 -0.34 -11.32
C LYS A 86 18.99 -0.76 -9.87
N LEU A 87 19.77 -0.21 -8.92
CA LEU A 87 19.59 -0.48 -7.49
C LEU A 87 18.25 0.08 -6.99
N TRP A 88 17.98 1.36 -7.26
CA TRP A 88 16.73 2.01 -6.87
C TRP A 88 15.50 1.33 -7.49
N ILE A 89 15.54 1.05 -8.79
CA ILE A 89 14.46 0.33 -9.49
C ILE A 89 14.26 -1.07 -8.89
N SER A 90 15.33 -1.77 -8.51
CA SER A 90 15.19 -3.11 -7.93
C SER A 90 14.45 -3.08 -6.59
N GLN A 91 14.76 -2.10 -5.73
CA GLN A 91 14.05 -1.91 -4.47
C GLN A 91 12.58 -1.52 -4.69
N LEU A 92 12.33 -0.65 -5.66
CA LEU A 92 10.99 -0.23 -6.05
C LEU A 92 10.16 -1.45 -6.49
N VAL A 93 10.68 -2.28 -7.40
CA VAL A 93 10.01 -3.50 -7.87
C VAL A 93 9.77 -4.48 -6.72
N ILE A 94 10.75 -4.70 -5.84
CA ILE A 94 10.57 -5.60 -4.70
C ILE A 94 9.51 -5.07 -3.74
N ASN A 95 9.51 -3.79 -3.39
CA ASN A 95 8.47 -3.20 -2.53
C ASN A 95 7.08 -3.29 -3.18
N THR A 96 6.98 -3.14 -4.52
CA THR A 96 5.72 -3.32 -5.25
C THR A 96 5.24 -4.78 -5.21
N ILE A 97 6.14 -5.75 -5.33
CA ILE A 97 5.80 -7.17 -5.18
C ILE A 97 5.33 -7.46 -3.74
N LEU A 98 6.01 -6.91 -2.73
CA LEU A 98 5.60 -7.04 -1.33
C LEU A 98 4.21 -6.44 -1.07
N LEU A 99 3.89 -5.29 -1.69
CA LEU A 99 2.56 -4.68 -1.63
C LEU A 99 1.48 -5.60 -2.24
N LEU A 100 1.76 -6.22 -3.39
CA LEU A 100 0.84 -7.18 -4.00
C LEU A 100 0.64 -8.39 -3.08
N ILE A 101 1.72 -8.97 -2.58
CA ILE A 101 1.68 -10.14 -1.71
C ILE A 101 0.89 -9.85 -0.43
N THR A 102 1.10 -8.69 0.23
CA THR A 102 0.37 -8.39 1.48
C THR A 102 -1.14 -8.22 1.24
N ASN A 103 -1.56 -7.64 0.11
CA ASN A 103 -2.99 -7.56 -0.24
C ASN A 103 -3.58 -8.93 -0.57
N LEU A 104 -2.84 -9.81 -1.23
CA LEU A 104 -3.28 -11.19 -1.49
C LEU A 104 -3.36 -12.01 -0.19
N ILE A 105 -2.41 -11.86 0.72
CA ILE A 105 -2.46 -12.49 2.05
C ILE A 105 -3.67 -11.96 2.82
N PHE A 106 -3.93 -10.65 2.80
CA PHE A 106 -5.12 -10.07 3.41
C PHE A 106 -6.41 -10.68 2.86
N PHE A 107 -6.56 -10.76 1.54
CA PHE A 107 -7.69 -11.44 0.91
C PHE A 107 -7.84 -12.90 1.38
N ILE A 108 -6.76 -13.66 1.40
CA ILE A 108 -6.78 -15.08 1.79
C ILE A 108 -7.16 -15.23 3.27
N VAL A 109 -6.52 -14.47 4.17
CA VAL A 109 -6.78 -14.50 5.61
C VAL A 109 -8.23 -14.10 5.89
N LEU A 110 -8.70 -13.01 5.29
CA LEU A 110 -10.09 -12.55 5.42
C LEU A 110 -11.06 -13.64 4.95
N SER A 111 -10.75 -14.29 3.83
CA SER A 111 -11.60 -15.34 3.25
C SER A 111 -11.67 -16.57 4.14
N ILE A 112 -10.51 -17.07 4.60
CA ILE A 112 -10.45 -18.24 5.49
C ILE A 112 -11.22 -17.94 6.78
N VAL A 113 -10.96 -16.80 7.42
CA VAL A 113 -11.61 -16.45 8.68
C VAL A 113 -13.12 -16.28 8.51
N GLY A 114 -13.59 -15.58 7.48
CA GLY A 114 -15.02 -15.41 7.27
C GLY A 114 -15.74 -16.76 7.02
N ILE A 115 -15.12 -17.69 6.30
CA ILE A 115 -15.66 -19.05 6.10
C ILE A 115 -15.73 -19.80 7.44
N THR A 116 -14.68 -19.72 8.26
CA THR A 116 -14.67 -20.38 9.58
C THR A 116 -15.72 -19.81 10.54
N LEU A 117 -16.12 -18.55 10.34
CA LEU A 117 -17.19 -17.90 11.09
C LEU A 117 -18.60 -18.15 10.49
N GLY A 118 -18.71 -18.92 9.41
CA GLY A 118 -19.98 -19.19 8.73
C GLY A 118 -20.56 -17.99 7.98
N LEU A 119 -19.73 -17.00 7.63
CA LEU A 119 -20.15 -15.80 6.91
C LEU A 119 -20.10 -16.02 5.40
N SER A 120 -21.06 -15.45 4.67
CA SER A 120 -21.04 -15.44 3.20
C SER A 120 -20.00 -14.44 2.71
N ILE A 121 -19.00 -14.91 1.96
CA ILE A 121 -17.94 -14.07 1.41
C ILE A 121 -18.12 -13.92 -0.09
N PRO A 122 -18.35 -12.71 -0.62
CA PRO A 122 -18.31 -12.44 -2.04
C PRO A 122 -16.86 -12.45 -2.53
N PHE A 123 -16.32 -13.65 -2.77
CA PHE A 123 -14.91 -13.88 -3.14
C PHE A 123 -14.42 -12.98 -4.27
N LEU A 124 -15.22 -12.85 -5.34
CA LEU A 124 -14.85 -12.03 -6.49
C LEU A 124 -14.70 -10.56 -6.11
N SER A 125 -15.66 -10.00 -5.37
CA SER A 125 -15.60 -8.60 -4.91
C SER A 125 -14.42 -8.38 -3.96
N SER A 126 -14.17 -9.30 -3.03
CA SER A 126 -13.02 -9.24 -2.11
C SER A 126 -11.67 -9.29 -2.86
N PHE A 127 -11.57 -10.14 -3.88
CA PHE A 127 -10.37 -10.23 -4.70
C PHE A 127 -10.15 -8.95 -5.51
N ILE A 128 -11.21 -8.45 -6.17
CA ILE A 128 -11.17 -7.19 -6.93
C ILE A 128 -10.77 -6.03 -6.02
N ALA A 129 -11.39 -5.91 -4.83
CA ALA A 129 -11.06 -4.87 -3.87
C ALA A 129 -9.57 -4.90 -3.47
N SER A 130 -9.05 -6.08 -3.15
CA SER A 130 -7.65 -6.26 -2.77
C SER A 130 -6.68 -5.91 -3.92
N PHE A 131 -7.04 -6.25 -5.16
CA PHE A 131 -6.24 -5.91 -6.33
C PHE A 131 -6.30 -4.42 -6.66
N VAL A 132 -7.47 -3.78 -6.54
CA VAL A 132 -7.61 -2.33 -6.70
C VAL A 132 -6.84 -1.58 -5.63
N LEU A 133 -6.82 -2.05 -4.38
CA LEU A 133 -5.98 -1.48 -3.32
C LEU A 133 -4.49 -1.58 -3.67
N PHE A 134 -4.02 -2.71 -4.20
CA PHE A 134 -2.66 -2.82 -4.71
C PHE A 134 -2.34 -1.73 -5.75
N LEU A 135 -3.19 -1.55 -6.77
CA LEU A 135 -2.97 -0.56 -7.83
C LEU A 135 -3.02 0.88 -7.31
N THR A 136 -3.94 1.17 -6.40
CA THR A 136 -4.17 2.53 -5.89
C THR A 136 -3.18 2.96 -4.81
N PHE A 137 -2.48 2.01 -4.17
CA PHE A 137 -1.41 2.30 -3.22
C PHE A 137 0.00 2.25 -3.83
N ALA A 138 0.20 1.58 -4.98
CA ALA A 138 1.53 1.38 -5.56
C ALA A 138 2.32 2.69 -5.78
N TRP A 139 1.65 3.77 -6.21
CA TRP A 139 2.29 5.07 -6.45
C TRP A 139 2.94 5.69 -5.20
N GLN A 140 2.48 5.31 -4.01
CA GLN A 140 3.03 5.79 -2.75
C GLN A 140 4.43 5.21 -2.48
N ILE A 141 4.80 4.07 -3.08
CA ILE A 141 6.09 3.41 -2.90
C ILE A 141 7.27 4.33 -3.27
N PRO A 142 7.40 4.81 -4.53
CA PRO A 142 8.51 5.69 -4.89
C PRO A 142 8.53 6.98 -4.05
N LEU A 143 7.36 7.55 -3.76
CA LEU A 143 7.24 8.75 -2.93
C LEU A 143 7.80 8.54 -1.53
N PHE A 144 7.35 7.51 -0.80
CA PHE A 144 7.80 7.26 0.57
C PHE A 144 9.21 6.67 0.65
N MET A 145 9.69 6.02 -0.43
CA MET A 145 11.11 5.67 -0.53
C MET A 145 11.96 6.94 -0.54
N PHE A 146 11.59 7.92 -1.37
CA PHE A 146 12.27 9.20 -1.45
C PHE A 146 12.20 10.00 -0.13
N ILE A 147 11.02 10.10 0.47
CA ILE A 147 10.83 10.80 1.76
C ILE A 147 11.66 10.13 2.85
N SER A 148 11.62 8.79 2.98
CA SER A 148 12.45 8.06 3.95
C SER A 148 13.95 8.28 3.71
N GLU A 149 14.37 8.38 2.44
CA GLU A 149 15.75 8.69 2.10
C GLU A 149 16.15 10.13 2.48
N LYS A 150 15.23 11.09 2.47
CA LYS A 150 15.52 12.49 2.80
C LYS A 150 15.45 12.81 4.28
N ILE A 151 14.35 12.45 4.94
CA ILE A 151 14.03 12.89 6.31
C ILE A 151 13.98 11.75 7.32
N GLY A 152 14.16 10.50 6.85
CA GLY A 152 14.24 9.32 7.71
C GLY A 152 12.92 8.56 7.85
N SER A 153 13.03 7.32 8.32
CA SER A 153 11.95 6.34 8.34
C SER A 153 10.78 6.71 9.25
N PHE A 154 11.07 7.23 10.45
CA PHE A 154 10.04 7.61 11.40
C PHE A 154 9.10 8.67 10.81
N PHE A 155 9.66 9.78 10.31
CA PHE A 155 8.87 10.85 9.69
C PHE A 155 8.16 10.40 8.42
N SER A 156 8.79 9.55 7.59
CA SER A 156 8.14 8.98 6.40
C SER A 156 6.85 8.21 6.74
N ILE A 157 6.90 7.36 7.78
CA ILE A 157 5.74 6.59 8.24
C ILE A 157 4.65 7.51 8.78
N MET A 158 5.00 8.51 9.60
CA MET A 158 4.04 9.48 10.15
C MET A 158 3.34 10.28 9.06
N ILE A 159 4.08 10.77 8.05
CA ILE A 159 3.51 11.50 6.92
C ILE A 159 2.58 10.58 6.10
N SER A 160 2.97 9.32 5.88
CA SER A 160 2.11 8.36 5.16
C SER A 160 0.78 8.17 5.86
N LEU A 161 0.80 7.90 7.17
CA LEU A 161 -0.41 7.73 7.95
C LEU A 161 -1.26 9.00 7.96
N PHE A 162 -0.65 10.17 8.18
CA PHE A 162 -1.35 11.44 8.17
C PHE A 162 -2.02 11.73 6.82
N CYS A 163 -1.32 11.50 5.70
CA CYS A 163 -1.89 11.74 4.37
C CYS A 163 -3.03 10.76 4.04
N ASN A 164 -2.88 9.47 4.34
CA ASN A 164 -3.90 8.47 4.04
C ASN A 164 -5.12 8.59 4.97
N MET A 165 -4.94 8.82 6.27
CA MET A 165 -6.05 8.97 7.21
C MET A 165 -6.69 10.36 7.13
N GLY A 166 -5.87 11.41 7.00
CA GLY A 166 -6.35 12.79 6.91
C GLY A 166 -6.98 13.08 5.55
N PHE A 167 -6.15 13.27 4.53
CA PHE A 167 -6.64 13.60 3.19
C PHE A 167 -7.45 12.47 2.57
N GLY A 168 -7.04 11.22 2.80
CA GLY A 168 -7.67 10.07 2.17
C GLY A 168 -9.11 9.82 2.63
N ILE A 169 -9.42 10.03 3.90
CA ILE A 169 -10.80 9.89 4.41
C ILE A 169 -11.59 11.16 4.13
N PHE A 170 -11.01 12.34 4.38
CA PHE A 170 -11.71 13.62 4.29
C PHE A 170 -12.17 13.93 2.86
N PHE A 171 -11.32 13.72 1.86
CA PHE A 171 -11.67 14.09 0.47
C PHE A 171 -12.44 13.01 -0.29
N ALA A 172 -12.47 11.76 0.18
CA ALA A 172 -13.06 10.65 -0.57
C ALA A 172 -14.57 10.80 -0.84
N ALA A 173 -15.30 11.41 0.09
CA ALA A 173 -16.74 11.69 -0.07
C ALA A 173 -17.04 13.02 -0.79
N THR A 174 -16.01 13.79 -1.15
CA THR A 174 -16.16 15.14 -1.72
C THR A 174 -15.93 15.17 -3.23
N ARG A 175 -16.15 16.32 -3.86
CA ARG A 175 -15.78 16.55 -5.27
C ARG A 175 -14.27 16.47 -5.53
N LEU A 176 -13.45 16.53 -4.47
CA LEU A 176 -11.99 16.46 -4.51
C LEU A 176 -11.47 15.02 -4.37
N TRP A 177 -12.30 14.00 -4.61
CA TRP A 177 -11.90 12.58 -4.51
C TRP A 177 -10.72 12.20 -5.40
N CYS A 178 -10.44 12.97 -6.47
CA CYS A 178 -9.28 12.80 -7.34
C CYS A 178 -7.94 13.12 -6.66
N VAL A 179 -7.93 13.69 -5.44
CA VAL A 179 -6.72 13.82 -4.62
C VAL A 179 -6.14 12.41 -4.41
N PRO A 180 -4.86 12.14 -4.76
CA PRO A 180 -4.35 10.77 -4.89
C PRO A 180 -4.50 9.89 -3.64
N PHE A 181 -4.39 10.48 -2.45
CA PHE A 181 -4.58 9.77 -1.18
C PHE A 181 -6.04 9.38 -0.89
N ALA A 182 -7.01 10.05 -1.52
CA ALA A 182 -8.45 9.79 -1.36
C ALA A 182 -9.01 8.77 -2.34
N ILE A 183 -8.28 8.50 -3.43
CA ILE A 183 -8.68 7.56 -4.46
C ILE A 183 -8.97 6.16 -3.89
N PRO A 184 -8.10 5.53 -3.06
CA PRO A 184 -8.39 4.20 -2.54
C PRO A 184 -9.72 4.13 -1.78
N SER A 185 -9.94 5.05 -0.83
CA SER A 185 -11.19 5.13 -0.06
C SER A 185 -12.40 5.38 -0.96
N ARG A 186 -12.28 6.24 -1.96
CA ARG A 186 -13.35 6.51 -2.94
C ARG A 186 -13.69 5.26 -3.76
N LEU A 187 -12.68 4.51 -4.22
CA LEU A 187 -12.90 3.34 -5.06
C LEU A 187 -13.46 2.16 -4.27
N MET A 188 -13.21 2.09 -2.97
CA MET A 188 -13.81 1.08 -2.11
C MET A 188 -15.33 1.28 -1.96
N CYS A 189 -15.83 2.52 -1.98
CA CYS A 189 -17.27 2.80 -1.88
C CYS A 189 -18.13 1.97 -2.86
N PRO A 190 -17.91 2.01 -4.19
CA PRO A 190 -18.69 1.23 -5.13
C PRO A 190 -18.36 -0.28 -5.13
N ILE A 191 -17.15 -0.69 -4.73
CA ILE A 191 -16.66 -2.09 -4.80
C ILE A 191 -17.14 -2.92 -3.61
N ILE A 192 -16.94 -2.43 -2.39
CA ILE A 192 -17.29 -3.15 -1.16
C ILE A 192 -18.57 -2.61 -0.51
N LYS A 193 -19.19 -1.57 -1.07
CA LYS A 193 -20.43 -0.95 -0.56
C LYS A 193 -20.28 -0.38 0.85
N VAL A 194 -19.16 0.29 1.12
CA VAL A 194 -18.86 0.92 2.41
C VAL A 194 -18.36 2.34 2.22
N LEU A 195 -18.89 3.27 3.00
CA LEU A 195 -18.45 4.65 3.07
C LEU A 195 -17.04 4.78 3.68
N PRO A 196 -16.31 5.88 3.42
CA PRO A 196 -14.96 6.06 3.98
C PRO A 196 -14.91 6.04 5.52
N ASN A 197 -16.03 6.38 6.18
CA ASN A 197 -16.19 6.34 7.63
C ASN A 197 -16.61 4.96 8.19
N GLY A 198 -16.70 3.92 7.34
CA GLY A 198 -17.01 2.56 7.75
C GLY A 198 -18.50 2.21 7.83
N ILE A 199 -19.40 3.10 7.40
CA ILE A 199 -20.84 2.84 7.36
C ILE A 199 -21.22 2.16 6.03
N PRO A 200 -22.14 1.18 6.01
CA PRO A 200 -22.64 0.60 4.76
C PRO A 200 -23.20 1.66 3.80
N LEU A 201 -23.00 1.45 2.51
CA LEU A 201 -23.47 2.35 1.46
C LEU A 201 -24.94 2.07 1.14
N GLU A 202 -25.79 3.08 1.30
CA GLU A 202 -27.21 3.01 0.91
C GLU A 202 -27.39 2.99 -0.62
N GLU A 203 -28.45 2.32 -1.08
CA GLU A 203 -28.81 2.29 -2.50
C GLU A 203 -29.16 3.69 -3.02
N GLY A 204 -28.72 4.01 -4.25
CA GLY A 204 -28.92 5.34 -4.85
C GLY A 204 -27.92 6.41 -4.41
N ASN A 205 -27.01 6.11 -3.48
CA ASN A 205 -25.98 7.04 -3.05
C ASN A 205 -24.94 7.30 -4.16
N HIS A 206 -24.63 8.58 -4.44
CA HIS A 206 -23.67 9.00 -5.47
C HIS A 206 -22.23 8.47 -5.28
N LEU A 207 -21.89 7.99 -4.07
CA LEU A 207 -20.60 7.34 -3.80
C LEU A 207 -20.53 5.91 -4.36
N GLY A 208 -21.66 5.35 -4.80
CA GLY A 208 -21.76 4.05 -5.45
C GLY A 208 -21.49 4.04 -6.96
N ASP A 209 -21.15 5.19 -7.54
CA ASP A 209 -20.82 5.33 -8.96
C ASP A 209 -19.54 4.55 -9.31
N THR A 210 -19.66 3.57 -10.22
CA THR A 210 -18.56 2.68 -10.64
C THR A 210 -17.65 3.33 -11.69
N THR A 211 -18.06 4.41 -12.35
CA THR A 211 -17.26 5.07 -13.39
C THR A 211 -15.95 5.64 -12.83
N VAL A 212 -15.95 6.03 -11.55
CA VAL A 212 -14.77 6.54 -10.84
C VAL A 212 -13.66 5.51 -10.70
N ILE A 213 -13.97 4.20 -10.77
CA ILE A 213 -12.99 3.12 -10.59
C ILE A 213 -11.92 3.19 -11.68
N PHE A 214 -12.34 3.26 -12.94
CA PHE A 214 -11.41 3.30 -14.07
C PHE A 214 -10.53 4.55 -14.01
N ILE A 215 -11.15 5.72 -13.78
CA ILE A 215 -10.47 7.01 -13.69
C ILE A 215 -9.45 7.02 -12.54
N GLY A 216 -9.86 6.54 -11.35
CA GLY A 216 -8.99 6.48 -10.18
C GLY A 216 -7.76 5.61 -10.40
N ILE A 217 -7.94 4.42 -11.01
CA ILE A 217 -6.83 3.53 -11.36
C ILE A 217 -5.88 4.20 -12.37
N MET A 218 -6.40 4.88 -13.39
CA MET A 218 -5.57 5.59 -14.36
C MET A 218 -4.68 6.64 -13.68
N ILE A 219 -5.26 7.45 -12.77
CA ILE A 219 -4.52 8.48 -12.03
C ILE A 219 -3.41 7.83 -11.20
N THR A 220 -3.71 6.80 -10.41
CA THR A 220 -2.71 6.18 -9.53
C THR A 220 -1.62 5.46 -10.31
N VAL A 221 -1.96 4.81 -11.43
CA VAL A 221 -0.97 4.15 -12.29
C VAL A 221 -0.04 5.19 -12.94
N GLN A 222 -0.59 6.31 -13.44
CA GLN A 222 0.23 7.41 -13.98
C GLN A 222 1.18 7.98 -12.92
N LEU A 223 0.68 8.22 -11.71
CA LEU A 223 1.50 8.71 -10.59
C LEU A 223 2.62 7.73 -10.24
N TYR A 224 2.37 6.43 -10.26
CA TYR A 224 3.40 5.44 -10.01
C TYR A 224 4.55 5.56 -11.01
N PHE A 225 4.27 5.68 -12.31
CA PHE A 225 5.32 5.85 -13.32
C PHE A 225 6.05 7.20 -13.18
N ILE A 226 5.32 8.28 -12.97
CA ILE A 226 5.89 9.63 -12.80
C ILE A 226 6.84 9.66 -11.58
N PHE A 227 6.38 9.24 -10.41
CA PHE A 227 7.22 9.22 -9.21
C PHE A 227 8.37 8.23 -9.33
N SER A 228 8.16 7.07 -9.95
CA SER A 228 9.25 6.10 -10.19
C SER A 228 10.34 6.72 -11.06
N LEU A 229 9.98 7.43 -12.12
CA LEU A 229 10.93 8.13 -13.00
C LEU A 229 11.68 9.22 -12.23
N ILE A 230 10.96 10.13 -11.59
CA ILE A 230 11.53 11.28 -10.87
C ILE A 230 12.50 10.80 -9.79
N THR A 231 12.09 9.85 -8.95
CA THR A 231 12.90 9.36 -7.83
C THR A 231 14.11 8.56 -8.30
N THR A 232 13.99 7.80 -9.40
CA THR A 232 15.11 7.09 -10.02
C THR A 232 16.14 8.06 -10.59
N LEU A 233 15.71 9.11 -11.30
CA LEU A 233 16.61 10.14 -11.84
C LEU A 233 17.29 10.89 -10.70
N TRP A 234 16.53 11.28 -9.68
CA TRP A 234 17.09 11.92 -8.49
C TRP A 234 18.16 11.05 -7.81
N PHE A 235 17.89 9.76 -7.60
CA PHE A 235 18.83 8.85 -6.95
C PHE A 235 20.10 8.62 -7.79
N HIS A 236 19.99 8.69 -9.12
CA HIS A 236 21.14 8.57 -10.01
C HIS A 236 22.15 9.71 -9.86
N HIS A 237 21.67 10.95 -9.74
CA HIS A 237 22.50 12.15 -9.64
C HIS A 237 23.10 12.36 -8.25
N ARG A 238 22.82 11.48 -7.30
CA ARG A 238 23.37 11.61 -5.95
C ARG A 238 24.85 11.24 -5.94
N GLU A 239 25.68 12.20 -5.56
CA GLU A 239 27.10 11.96 -5.30
C GLU A 239 27.30 11.02 -4.11
N VAL A 240 28.36 10.23 -4.14
CA VAL A 240 28.76 9.39 -3.01
C VAL A 240 29.29 10.35 -1.96
N LYS A 241 28.59 10.50 -0.84
CA LYS A 241 29.07 11.24 0.32
C LYS A 241 29.86 10.31 1.23
#